data_AF-A0A5R9C855-F1
#
_entry.id   AF-A0A5R9C855-F1
#
_cell.length_a   1.000
_cell.length_b   1.000
_cell.length_c   1.000
_cell.angle_alpha   90.00
_cell.angle_beta   90.00
_cell.angle_gamma   90.00
#
_symmetry.space_group_name_H-M   'P 1'
#
loop_
_entity.id
_entity.type
_entity.pdbx_description
1 polymer ?
#
loop_
_entity_poly.entity_id
_entity_poly.type
_entity_poly.pdbx_seq_one_letter_code
_entity_poly.pdbx_strand_id
1 'polypeptide(L)'
;MKKIKVPKSQLLIVSIVIIMLFYLISLVTNYDFNTIIWYSSIILTVLAIILSGALVSGDRQRGNYHSSPENTNQALKYSQIILIIAIPFYLVLLLQYLIN
;
A
#
# COMPACT_ATOMS: atom_id res chain seq x y z
N MET A 1 -1.78 22.56 -11.33
CA MET A 1 -1.54 22.00 -9.97
C MET A 1 -0.08 21.56 -9.86
N LYS A 2 0.65 22.02 -8.84
CA LYS A 2 2.07 21.67 -8.62
C LYS A 2 2.15 20.16 -8.30
N LYS A 3 2.84 19.37 -9.13
CA LYS A 3 3.01 17.92 -8.91
C LYS A 3 3.89 17.74 -7.67
N ILE A 4 3.26 17.53 -6.51
CA ILE A 4 3.97 17.16 -5.28
C ILE A 4 4.61 15.78 -5.54
N LYS A 5 5.94 15.78 -5.68
CA LYS A 5 6.74 14.55 -5.68
C LYS A 5 6.99 14.20 -4.23
N VAL A 6 6.25 13.21 -3.71
CA VAL A 6 6.53 12.64 -2.39
C VAL A 6 7.72 11.69 -2.55
N PRO A 7 8.87 11.94 -1.90
CA PRO A 7 10.00 11.03 -1.93
C PRO A 7 9.63 9.70 -1.27
N LYS A 8 10.18 8.60 -1.80
CA LYS A 8 9.91 7.24 -1.30
C LYS A 8 10.25 7.10 0.19
N SER A 9 11.29 7.78 0.67
CA SER A 9 11.66 7.80 2.09
C SER A 9 10.55 8.36 2.99
N GLN A 10 9.84 9.40 2.56
CA GLN A 10 8.71 9.93 3.31
C GLN A 10 7.54 8.94 3.37
N LEU A 11 7.30 8.18 2.29
CA LEU A 11 6.26 7.13 2.29
C LEU A 11 6.57 6.02 3.31
N LEU A 12 7.85 5.62 3.42
CA LEU A 12 8.28 4.66 4.42
C LEU A 12 8.12 5.20 5.84
N ILE A 13 8.52 6.45 6.09
CA ILE A 13 8.30 7.10 7.40
C ILE A 13 6.81 7.12 7.77
N VAL A 14 5.94 7.50 6.82
CA VAL A 14 4.48 7.48 7.04
C VAL A 14 3.99 6.08 7.40
N SER A 15 4.45 5.04 6.69
CA SER A 15 4.05 3.66 7.00
C SER A 15 4.50 3.22 8.39
N ILE A 16 5.70 3.61 8.85
CA ILE A 16 6.19 3.34 10.21
C ILE A 16 5.27 4.02 11.24
N VAL A 17 4.91 5.28 11.01
CA VAL A 17 3.98 6.01 11.90
C VAL A 17 2.62 5.32 11.97
N ILE A 18 2.08 4.84 10.84
CA ILE A 18 0.81 4.09 10.82
C ILE A 18 0.93 2.78 11.61
N ILE A 19 2.03 2.04 11.44
CA ILE A 19 2.29 0.80 12.21
C ILE A 19 2.36 1.10 13.71
N MET A 20 3.02 2.19 14.12
CA MET A 20 3.03 2.63 15.52
C MET A 20 1.63 2.94 16.04
N LEU A 21 0.79 3.60 15.25
CA LEU A 21 -0.62 3.84 15.61
C LEU A 21 -1.39 2.52 15.77
N PHE A 22 -1.18 1.54 14.90
CA PHE A 22 -1.80 0.22 15.04
C PHE A 22 -1.34 -0.53 16.29
N TYR A 23 -0.08 -0.38 16.68
CA TYR A 23 0.41 -0.91 17.94
C TYR A 23 -0.31 -0.27 19.14
N LEU A 24 -0.45 1.06 19.15
CA LEU A 24 -1.20 1.75 20.21
C LEU A 24 -2.68 1.33 20.25
N ILE A 25 -3.32 1.17 19.09
CA ILE A 25 -4.71 0.70 18.99
C ILE A 25 -4.83 -0.72 19.55
N SER A 26 -3.90 -1.62 19.20
CA SER A 26 -3.85 -2.99 19.72
C SER A 26 -3.80 -3.01 21.25
N LEU A 27 -2.98 -2.16 21.87
CA LEU A 27 -2.89 -2.04 23.33
C LEU A 27 -4.20 -1.56 23.98
N VAL A 28 -4.89 -0.59 23.38
CA VAL A 28 -6.12 -0.01 23.94
C VAL A 28 -7.32 -0.96 23.77
N THR A 29 -7.36 -1.69 22.65
CA THR A 29 -8.52 -2.51 22.25
C THR A 29 -8.37 -3.98 22.60
N ASN A 30 -7.18 -4.42 23.03
CA ASN A 30 -6.81 -5.82 23.23
C ASN A 30 -6.96 -6.70 21.97
N TYR A 31 -6.92 -6.10 20.78
CA TYR A 31 -6.83 -6.85 19.53
C TYR A 31 -5.40 -7.31 19.28
N ASP A 32 -5.23 -8.49 18.69
CA ASP A 32 -3.92 -9.01 18.30
C ASP A 32 -3.26 -8.13 17.24
N PHE A 33 -2.09 -7.58 17.58
CA PHE A 33 -1.32 -6.71 16.70
C PHE A 33 -0.93 -7.40 15.39
N ASN A 34 -0.55 -8.68 15.45
CA ASN A 34 -0.12 -9.43 14.26
C ASN A 34 -1.28 -9.59 13.27
N THR A 35 -2.47 -9.88 13.78
CA THR A 35 -3.71 -9.93 13.00
C THR A 35 -4.00 -8.59 12.32
N ILE A 36 -3.86 -7.46 13.02
CA ILE A 36 -4.06 -6.12 12.43
C ILE A 36 -3.08 -5.86 11.29
N ILE A 37 -1.79 -6.15 11.51
CA ILE A 37 -0.74 -5.95 10.49
C ILE A 37 -0.98 -6.87 9.29
N TRP A 38 -1.38 -8.13 9.52
CA TRP A 38 -1.68 -9.09 8.46
C TRP A 38 -2.82 -8.60 7.56
N TYR A 39 -3.97 -8.25 8.15
CA TYR A 39 -5.10 -7.71 7.38
C TYR A 39 -4.72 -6.43 6.63
N SER A 40 -3.98 -5.52 7.28
CA SER A 40 -3.55 -4.26 6.67
C SER A 40 -2.65 -4.49 5.45
N SER A 41 -1.68 -5.43 5.56
CA SER A 41 -0.78 -5.77 4.46
C SER A 41 -1.54 -6.30 3.24
N ILE A 42 -2.53 -7.16 3.46
CA ILE A 42 -3.37 -7.74 2.40
C ILE A 42 -4.24 -6.66 1.77
N ILE A 43 -4.94 -5.86 2.58
CA ILE A 43 -5.83 -4.79 2.10
C ILE A 43 -5.04 -3.81 1.22
N LEU A 44 -3.88 -3.35 1.68
CA LEU A 44 -3.03 -2.44 0.89
C LEU A 44 -2.60 -3.08 -0.42
N THR A 45 -2.21 -4.36 -0.40
CA THR A 45 -1.77 -5.08 -1.60
C THR A 45 -2.91 -5.24 -2.61
N VAL A 46 -4.09 -5.65 -2.15
CA VAL A 46 -5.29 -5.79 -2.99
C VAL A 46 -5.68 -4.45 -3.60
N LEU A 47 -5.70 -3.37 -2.81
CA LEU A 47 -5.98 -2.03 -3.30
C LEU A 47 -4.98 -1.59 -4.38
N ALA A 48 -3.69 -1.88 -4.20
CA ALA A 48 -2.69 -1.57 -5.21
C ALA A 48 -2.87 -2.37 -6.50
N ILE A 49 -3.21 -3.65 -6.41
CA ILE A 49 -3.49 -4.52 -7.57
C ILE A 49 -4.70 -4.02 -8.36
N ILE A 50 -5.77 -3.59 -7.67
CA ILE A 50 -6.95 -3.02 -8.31
C ILE A 50 -6.58 -1.73 -9.05
N LEU A 51 -5.86 -0.82 -8.38
CA LEU A 51 -5.47 0.48 -8.95
C LEU A 51 -4.48 0.38 -10.11
N SER A 52 -3.62 -0.65 -10.15
CA SER A 52 -2.70 -0.84 -11.27
C SER A 52 -3.39 -1.28 -12.55
N GLY A 53 -4.65 -1.75 -12.45
CA GLY A 53 -5.35 -2.38 -13.56
C GLY A 53 -4.82 -3.77 -13.91
N ALA A 54 -4.05 -4.41 -13.02
CA ALA A 54 -3.53 -5.77 -13.23
C ALA A 54 -4.63 -6.82 -13.41
N LEU A 55 -5.84 -6.55 -12.92
CA LEU A 55 -7.01 -7.42 -13.06
C LEU A 55 -7.84 -7.12 -14.33
N VAL A 56 -7.37 -6.22 -15.19
CA VAL A 56 -8.06 -5.81 -16.42
C VAL A 56 -7.35 -6.39 -17.64
N SER A 57 -8.11 -6.74 -18.69
CA SER A 57 -7.54 -7.21 -19.97
C SER A 57 -6.55 -6.21 -20.57
N GLY A 58 -5.45 -6.70 -21.14
CA GLY A 58 -4.42 -5.87 -21.76
C GLY A 58 -4.95 -4.92 -22.85
N ASP A 59 -5.95 -5.33 -23.65
CA ASP A 59 -6.58 -4.46 -24.65
C ASP A 59 -7.26 -3.26 -24.03
N ARG A 60 -8.03 -3.47 -22.96
CA ARG A 60 -8.66 -2.38 -22.21
C ARG A 60 -7.62 -1.50 -21.53
N GLN A 61 -6.54 -2.08 -21.01
CA GLN A 61 -5.47 -1.29 -20.40
C GLN A 61 -4.79 -0.39 -21.44
N ARG A 62 -4.44 -0.92 -22.62
CA ARG A 62 -3.92 -0.15 -23.77
C ARG A 62 -4.92 0.93 -24.21
N GLY A 63 -6.20 0.58 -24.26
CA GLY A 63 -7.28 1.52 -24.54
C GLY A 63 -7.32 2.67 -23.55
N ASN A 64 -7.23 2.39 -22.25
CA ASN A 64 -7.22 3.41 -21.19
C ASN A 64 -5.98 4.31 -21.24
N TYR A 65 -4.80 3.76 -21.55
CA TYR A 65 -3.60 4.56 -21.76
C TYR A 65 -3.72 5.52 -22.94
N HIS A 66 -4.47 5.16 -23.98
CA HIS A 66 -4.69 6.02 -25.13
C HIS A 66 -5.82 7.03 -24.90
N SER A 67 -6.96 6.59 -24.34
CA SER A 67 -8.17 7.41 -24.18
C SER A 67 -8.13 8.33 -22.96
N SER A 68 -7.46 7.91 -21.89
CA SER A 68 -7.41 8.61 -20.60
C SER A 68 -6.03 8.45 -19.93
N PRO A 69 -4.95 8.93 -20.58
CA PRO A 69 -3.58 8.75 -20.12
C PRO A 69 -3.35 9.36 -18.73
N GLU A 70 -3.94 10.51 -18.41
CA GLU A 70 -3.74 11.17 -17.12
C GLU A 70 -4.29 10.34 -15.96
N ASN A 71 -5.54 9.87 -16.09
CA ASN A 71 -6.19 9.03 -15.08
C ASN A 71 -5.46 7.70 -14.91
N THR A 72 -5.06 7.06 -16.02
CA THR A 72 -4.33 5.79 -16.00
C THR A 72 -2.98 5.95 -15.29
N ASN A 73 -2.21 6.98 -15.64
CA ASN A 73 -0.93 7.28 -15.00
C ASN A 73 -1.09 7.65 -13.52
N GLN A 74 -2.17 8.34 -13.15
CA GLN A 74 -2.45 8.67 -11.76
C GLN A 74 -2.80 7.43 -10.94
N ALA A 75 -3.64 6.54 -11.47
CA ALA A 75 -3.99 5.28 -10.80
C ALA A 75 -2.75 4.40 -10.56
N LEU A 76 -1.86 4.31 -11.55
CA LEU A 76 -0.58 3.60 -11.43
C LEU A 76 0.34 4.23 -10.39
N LYS A 77 0.40 5.57 -10.35
CA LYS A 77 1.17 6.29 -9.33
C LYS A 77 0.65 5.97 -7.93
N TYR A 78 -0.67 5.97 -7.73
CA TYR A 78 -1.25 5.61 -6.44
C TYR A 78 -1.05 4.14 -6.08
N SER A 79 -1.19 3.23 -7.04
CA SER A 79 -0.84 1.81 -6.87
C SER A 79 0.60 1.64 -6.38
N GLN A 80 1.56 2.31 -7.01
CA GLN A 80 2.97 2.27 -6.60
C GLN A 80 3.19 2.84 -5.18
N ILE A 81 2.53 3.96 -4.84
CA ILE A 81 2.62 4.55 -3.50
C ILE A 81 2.11 3.56 -2.45
N ILE A 82 0.95 2.94 -2.70
CA ILE A 82 0.34 1.98 -1.78
C ILE A 82 1.23 0.74 -1.62
N LEU A 83 1.83 0.22 -2.70
CA LEU A 83 2.79 -0.89 -2.60
C LEU A 83 4.00 -0.53 -1.75
N ILE A 84 4.56 0.66 -1.92
CA ILE A 84 5.70 1.11 -1.11
C ILE A 84 5.31 1.19 0.37
N ILE A 85 4.11 1.68 0.68
CA ILE A 85 3.57 1.73 2.05
C ILE A 85 3.34 0.32 2.61
N ALA A 86 2.94 -0.65 1.79
CA ALA A 86 2.70 -2.02 2.23
C ALA A 86 3.98 -2.77 2.63
N ILE A 87 5.15 -2.41 2.08
CA ILE A 87 6.42 -3.12 2.32
C ILE A 87 6.76 -3.21 3.82
N PRO A 88 6.72 -2.12 4.61
CA PRO A 88 7.03 -2.21 6.04
C PRO A 88 6.07 -3.09 6.85
N PHE A 89 4.81 -3.25 6.42
CA PHE A 89 3.88 -4.18 7.07
C PHE A 89 4.34 -5.63 6.89
N TYR A 90 4.70 -6.01 5.65
CA TYR A 90 5.25 -7.34 5.39
C TYR A 90 6.59 -7.55 6.10
N LEU A 91 7.43 -6.51 6.21
CA LEU A 91 8.68 -6.59 6.95
C LEU A 91 8.43 -6.89 8.44
N VAL A 92 7.44 -6.24 9.06
CA VAL A 92 7.05 -6.54 10.45
C VAL A 92 6.59 -7.99 10.59
N LEU A 93 5.73 -8.49 9.70
CA LEU A 93 5.29 -9.89 9.73
C LEU A 93 6.45 -10.88 9.56
N LEU A 94 7.38 -10.58 8.65
CA LEU A 94 8.57 -11.40 8.44
C LEU A 94 9.45 -11.43 9.69
N LEU A 95 9.71 -10.27 10.29
CA LEU A 95 10.50 -10.20 11.53
C LEU A 95 9.82 -10.97 12.66
N GLN A 96 8.50 -10.83 12.81
CA GLN A 96 7.72 -11.58 13.79
C GLN A 96 7.83 -13.09 13.56
N TYR A 97 7.75 -13.55 12.32
CA TYR A 97 7.91 -14.96 11.96
C TYR A 97 9.31 -15.50 12.24
N LEU A 98 10.35 -14.66 12.12
CA LEU A 98 11.74 -15.07 12.37
C LEU A 98 12.12 -15.08 13.86
N ILE A 99 11.44 -14.27 14.68
CA ILE A 99 11.74 -14.12 16.10
C ILE A 99 10.94 -15.10 16.97
N ASN A 100 9.75 -15.51 16.53
CA ASN A 100 8.93 -16.52 17.21
C ASN A 100 9.17 -17.92 16.63
#